data_AF-A0A0B2VI13-F1
#
_entry.id   AF-A0A0B2VI13-F1
#
_cell.length_a   1.000
_cell.length_b   1.000
_cell.length_c   1.000
_cell.angle_alpha   90.00
_cell.angle_beta   90.00
_cell.angle_gamma   90.00
#
_symmetry.space_group_name_H-M   'P 1'
#
loop_
_entity.id
_entity.type
_entity.pdbx_description
1 polymer ?
#
loop_
_entity_poly.entity_id
_entity_poly.type
_entity_poly.pdbx_seq_one_letter_code
_entity_poly.pdbx_strand_id
1 'polypeptide(L)'
;MHQYYNMFNAARIPARPKDVIRRFFCTEKEGASSSEVLVLCRGNIWIIETMPNNEVLSPDIFLHQLTFIDHQSKRCRSSPIPLTTLQRDKWADMRLRLISLSESNAVNLARIEQTMFVISLTEETFNSADDMRLRLISLSESNAVNLARIEQTMFVISLTEETFNSADDVISYGLVGCADAQWVDKSMNFFFHKDGRMGTQAEHSNVDAIVILDASDLSSKVSRKDIWQPEEADYAKPTKLEFAMDNSLAAAVDEAERAFAQLRTTLAGMSVSFELFGNERFKASKVYGDTIIQMALQLAFYRTHGKLAPAYETASTRQFFHGRTETVRSCTAPLAKLVRLIVDDHAEACHDGWGAIPTGNVIADANYLGSTGDMIMENILDSTQRREAFNKLASAAKSDGVVVMVQLSHGGR
;
A
#
# COMPACT_ATOMS: atom_id res chain seq x y z
N MET A 1 -14.13 11.78 4.25
CA MET A 1 -13.46 11.96 2.93
C MET A 1 -12.22 12.84 2.97
N HIS A 2 -11.80 13.40 4.11
CA HIS A 2 -10.65 14.32 4.20
C HIS A 2 -9.34 13.75 3.61
N GLN A 3 -9.07 12.46 3.81
CA GLN A 3 -7.83 11.83 3.33
C GLN A 3 -7.64 11.85 1.80
N TYR A 4 -8.72 11.93 1.01
CA TYR A 4 -8.60 12.03 -0.46
C TYR A 4 -7.92 13.32 -0.90
N TYR A 5 -8.07 14.40 -0.13
CA TYR A 5 -7.41 15.69 -0.39
C TYR A 5 -5.89 15.62 -0.19
N ASN A 6 -5.39 14.58 0.48
CA ASN A 6 -3.96 14.39 0.73
C ASN A 6 -3.31 13.37 -0.21
N MET A 7 -4.08 12.81 -1.15
CA MET A 7 -3.58 11.77 -2.06
C MET A 7 -2.71 12.36 -3.16
N PHE A 8 -3.13 13.48 -3.75
CA PHE A 8 -2.40 14.18 -4.80
C PHE A 8 -1.84 15.50 -4.30
N ASN A 9 -0.82 16.02 -4.97
CA ASN A 9 -0.22 17.33 -4.70
C ASN A 9 0.13 17.48 -3.22
N ALA A 10 0.69 16.43 -2.63
CA ALA A 10 1.08 16.42 -1.22
C ALA A 10 2.48 15.84 -1.07
N ALA A 11 3.21 16.40 -0.11
CA ALA A 11 4.56 15.98 0.23
C ALA A 11 4.83 16.14 1.72
N ARG A 12 5.60 15.21 2.28
CA ARG A 12 6.16 15.28 3.62
C ARG A 12 7.54 15.92 3.56
N ILE A 13 7.60 17.21 3.89
CA ILE A 13 8.85 17.97 3.87
C ILE A 13 9.69 17.61 5.11
N PRO A 14 10.95 17.16 4.94
CA PRO A 14 11.83 16.89 6.08
C PRO A 14 12.17 18.18 6.82
N ALA A 15 12.06 18.18 8.14
CA ALA A 15 12.37 19.35 8.95
C ALA A 15 12.72 18.96 10.39
N ARG A 16 13.53 19.78 11.05
CA ARG A 16 13.83 19.66 12.48
C ARG A 16 12.91 20.57 13.30
N PRO A 17 12.46 20.14 14.50
CA PRO A 17 12.62 18.81 15.08
C PRO A 17 11.61 17.77 14.56
N LYS A 18 10.72 18.18 13.65
CA LYS A 18 9.66 17.33 13.09
C LYS A 18 9.37 17.71 11.65
N ASP A 19 9.07 16.70 10.84
CA ASP A 19 8.66 16.87 9.45
C ASP A 19 7.32 17.64 9.34
N VAL A 20 7.08 18.19 8.16
CA VAL A 20 5.87 18.95 7.87
C VAL A 20 5.16 18.35 6.66
N ILE A 21 3.93 17.90 6.87
CA ILE A 21 3.03 17.55 5.77
C ILE A 21 2.55 18.83 5.10
N ARG A 22 2.80 18.96 3.80
CA ARG A 22 2.23 20.02 2.96
C ARG A 22 1.27 19.42 1.95
N ARG A 23 0.06 19.98 1.93
CA ARG A 23 -0.94 19.75 0.90
C ARG A 23 -1.00 21.00 0.02
N PHE A 24 -0.83 20.80 -1.28
CA PHE A 24 -0.99 21.80 -2.33
C PHE A 24 -2.23 21.56 -3.18
N PHE A 25 -2.88 20.39 -3.04
CA PHE A 25 -4.14 20.11 -3.70
C PHE A 25 -5.22 21.08 -3.23
N CYS A 26 -5.93 21.65 -4.19
CA CYS A 26 -7.12 22.46 -4.07
C CYS A 26 -8.20 21.90 -5.00
N THR A 27 -9.43 21.81 -4.52
CA THR A 27 -10.60 21.66 -5.39
C THR A 27 -10.77 22.91 -6.26
N GLU A 28 -11.50 22.81 -7.37
CA GLU A 28 -11.79 23.96 -8.25
C GLU A 28 -12.39 25.16 -7.50
N LYS A 29 -13.09 24.92 -6.39
CA LYS A 29 -13.65 25.97 -5.52
C LYS A 29 -12.61 26.62 -4.60
N GLU A 30 -11.57 25.90 -4.21
CA GLU A 30 -10.50 26.38 -3.32
C GLU A 30 -9.41 27.12 -4.09
N GLY A 31 -9.17 26.73 -5.35
CA GLY A 31 -8.18 27.35 -6.22
C GLY A 31 -7.60 26.38 -7.25
N ALA A 32 -6.54 26.81 -7.93
CA ALA A 32 -5.83 25.96 -8.88
C ALA A 32 -4.90 24.97 -8.14
N SER A 33 -4.79 23.76 -8.69
CA SER A 33 -3.76 22.78 -8.34
C SER A 33 -2.82 22.60 -9.53
N SER A 34 -1.57 22.23 -9.26
CA SER A 34 -0.68 21.78 -10.32
C SER A 34 -1.19 20.47 -10.92
N SER A 35 -1.24 20.40 -12.24
CA SER A 35 -1.51 19.18 -13.02
C SER A 35 -0.23 18.51 -13.51
N GLU A 36 0.92 18.91 -12.95
CA GLU A 36 2.20 18.32 -13.29
C GLU A 36 2.42 16.99 -12.57
N VAL A 37 2.98 16.00 -13.27
CA VAL A 37 3.47 14.75 -12.67
C VAL A 37 4.99 14.71 -12.71
N LEU A 38 5.59 14.14 -11.66
CA LEU A 38 7.02 13.89 -11.59
C LEU A 38 7.32 12.54 -12.24
N VAL A 39 8.27 12.48 -13.17
CA VAL A 39 8.74 11.22 -13.74
C VAL A 39 10.21 10.99 -13.37
N LEU A 40 10.50 9.88 -12.72
CA LEU A 40 11.84 9.42 -12.38
C LEU A 40 12.28 8.34 -13.35
N CYS A 41 13.45 8.51 -13.98
CA CYS A 41 13.99 7.52 -14.91
C CYS A 41 15.53 7.51 -14.87
N ARG A 42 16.12 6.39 -14.47
CA ARG A 42 17.58 6.17 -14.37
C ARG A 42 18.31 7.28 -13.60
N GLY A 43 17.72 7.74 -12.49
CA GLY A 43 18.24 8.84 -11.67
C GLY A 43 17.96 10.26 -12.21
N ASN A 44 17.28 10.40 -13.35
CA ASN A 44 16.85 11.70 -13.89
C ASN A 44 15.46 12.07 -13.38
N ILE A 45 15.23 13.37 -13.25
CA ILE A 45 13.96 13.93 -12.79
C ILE A 45 13.34 14.72 -13.95
N TRP A 46 12.11 14.39 -14.29
CA TRP A 46 11.36 15.03 -15.37
C TRP A 46 9.98 15.48 -14.89
N ILE A 47 9.42 16.46 -15.57
CA ILE A 47 8.06 16.96 -15.34
C ILE A 47 7.26 16.82 -16.64
N ILE A 48 6.07 16.26 -16.50
CA ILE A 48 5.03 16.25 -17.53
C ILE A 48 3.84 17.07 -17.02
N GLU A 49 3.37 18.04 -17.81
CA GLU A 49 2.09 18.72 -17.58
C GLU A 49 0.96 17.84 -18.14
N THR A 50 0.08 17.34 -17.28
CA THR A 50 -0.95 16.33 -17.67
C THR A 50 -2.29 16.92 -18.04
N MET A 51 -2.53 18.20 -17.78
CA MET A 51 -3.77 18.89 -18.13
C MET A 51 -3.53 20.24 -18.81
N PRO A 52 -2.81 20.29 -19.95
CA PRO A 52 -2.67 21.53 -20.68
C PRO A 52 -4.04 22.10 -21.05
N ASN A 53 -4.28 23.38 -20.74
CA ASN A 53 -5.57 24.06 -20.96
C ASN A 53 -6.76 23.40 -20.25
N ASN A 54 -6.53 22.73 -19.11
CA ASN A 54 -7.52 21.97 -18.34
C ASN A 54 -8.10 20.74 -19.07
N GLU A 55 -7.45 20.25 -20.13
CA GLU A 55 -7.81 19.02 -20.81
C GLU A 55 -6.79 17.92 -20.49
N VAL A 56 -7.26 16.77 -20.02
CA VAL A 56 -6.39 15.63 -19.70
C VAL A 56 -5.69 15.14 -20.97
N LEU A 57 -4.38 14.95 -20.90
CA LEU A 57 -3.59 14.38 -21.99
C LEU A 57 -4.17 13.04 -22.47
N SER A 58 -4.18 12.84 -23.79
CA SER A 58 -4.52 11.54 -24.35
C SER A 58 -3.45 10.50 -23.96
N PRO A 59 -3.82 9.21 -23.88
CA PRO A 59 -2.85 8.14 -23.66
C PRO A 59 -1.70 8.14 -24.67
N ASP A 60 -1.95 8.53 -25.92
CA ASP A 60 -0.94 8.63 -26.98
C ASP A 60 0.12 9.68 -26.66
N ILE A 61 -0.30 10.90 -26.33
CA ILE A 61 0.61 11.98 -25.96
C ILE A 61 1.43 11.59 -24.73
N PHE A 62 0.78 10.99 -23.74
CA PHE A 62 1.44 10.56 -22.51
C PHE A 62 2.46 9.44 -22.77
N LEU A 63 2.13 8.46 -23.61
CA LEU A 63 3.05 7.40 -24.03
C LEU A 63 4.27 7.99 -24.75
N HIS A 64 4.07 8.90 -25.70
CA HIS A 64 5.16 9.53 -26.44
C HIS A 64 6.09 10.33 -25.51
N GLN A 65 5.53 11.04 -24.53
CA GLN A 65 6.31 11.76 -23.52
C GLN A 65 7.11 10.82 -22.62
N LEU A 66 6.52 9.72 -22.14
CA LEU A 66 7.23 8.71 -21.35
C LEU A 66 8.32 8.01 -22.19
N THR A 67 8.05 7.73 -23.47
CA THR A 67 9.01 7.13 -24.41
C THR A 67 10.18 8.07 -24.67
N PHE A 68 9.90 9.36 -24.83
CA PHE A 68 10.93 10.38 -24.92
C PHE A 68 11.81 10.41 -23.65
N ILE A 69 11.19 10.37 -22.46
CA ILE A 69 11.92 10.35 -21.19
C ILE A 69 12.81 9.12 -21.10
N ASP A 70 12.29 7.93 -21.43
CA ASP A 70 13.08 6.71 -21.42
C ASP A 70 14.27 6.81 -22.38
N HIS A 71 14.05 7.21 -23.63
CA HIS A 71 15.15 7.32 -24.61
C HIS A 71 16.19 8.40 -24.27
N GLN A 72 15.78 9.51 -23.64
CA GLN A 72 16.69 10.61 -23.30
C GLN A 72 17.38 10.45 -21.93
N SER A 73 16.87 9.58 -21.06
CA SER A 73 17.41 9.39 -19.72
C SER A 73 18.62 8.46 -19.73
N LYS A 74 19.82 9.01 -19.64
CA LYS A 74 21.05 8.24 -19.33
C LYS A 74 21.21 8.13 -17.81
N ARG A 75 21.84 7.05 -17.33
CA ARG A 75 22.07 6.84 -15.88
C ARG A 75 22.76 8.06 -15.26
N CYS A 76 22.08 8.71 -14.31
CA CYS A 76 22.57 9.87 -13.59
C CYS A 76 22.90 9.48 -12.14
N ARG A 77 24.20 9.50 -11.78
CA ARG A 77 24.65 9.26 -10.40
C ARG A 77 24.60 10.52 -9.53
N SER A 78 24.69 11.69 -10.15
CA SER A 78 24.64 12.99 -9.45
C SER A 78 23.19 13.47 -9.33
N SER A 79 22.34 12.66 -8.70
CA SER A 79 20.91 12.92 -8.54
C SER A 79 20.55 13.14 -7.08
N PRO A 80 19.67 14.10 -6.73
CA PRO A 80 19.24 14.29 -5.35
C PRO A 80 18.20 13.25 -4.90
N ILE A 81 17.65 12.42 -5.79
CA ILE A 81 16.56 11.47 -5.47
C ILE A 81 16.90 10.58 -4.25
N PRO A 82 18.10 9.94 -4.17
CA PRO A 82 18.42 9.05 -3.06
C PRO A 82 18.42 9.74 -1.70
N LEU A 83 18.66 11.05 -1.65
CA LEU A 83 18.69 11.81 -0.40
C LEU A 83 17.36 11.72 0.37
N THR A 84 16.24 11.54 -0.34
CA THR A 84 14.93 11.37 0.29
C THR A 84 14.84 10.11 1.16
N THR A 85 15.67 9.10 0.90
CA THR A 85 15.72 7.82 1.63
C THR A 85 16.61 7.87 2.87
N LEU A 86 17.35 8.96 3.10
CA LEU A 86 18.12 9.16 4.32
C LEU A 86 17.23 9.22 5.56
N GLN A 87 17.83 9.00 6.72
CA GLN A 87 17.20 9.32 8.00
C GLN A 87 16.74 10.80 7.99
N ARG A 88 15.55 11.07 8.55
CA ARG A 88 14.79 12.31 8.35
C ARG A 88 15.55 13.59 8.72
N ASP A 89 16.33 13.56 9.80
CA ASP A 89 17.15 14.69 10.23
C ASP A 89 18.30 14.97 9.26
N LYS A 90 18.98 13.91 8.77
CA LYS A 90 20.01 14.05 7.74
C LYS A 90 19.41 14.56 6.42
N TRP A 91 18.24 14.07 6.05
CA TRP A 91 17.55 14.56 4.86
C TRP A 91 17.16 16.04 5.01
N ALA A 92 16.68 16.46 6.19
CA ALA A 92 16.39 17.86 6.47
C ALA A 92 17.63 18.75 6.27
N ASP A 93 18.77 18.33 6.79
CA ASP A 93 20.04 19.07 6.67
C ASP A 93 20.50 19.13 5.19
N MET A 94 20.43 18.01 4.45
CA MET A 94 20.81 17.96 3.03
C MET A 94 19.83 18.72 2.12
N ARG A 95 18.53 18.75 2.45
CA ARG A 95 17.54 19.57 1.74
C ARG A 95 17.84 21.06 1.88
N LEU A 96 18.20 21.52 3.09
CA LEU A 96 18.63 22.90 3.29
C LEU A 96 19.92 23.21 2.51
N ARG A 97 20.85 22.25 2.44
CA ARG A 97 22.06 22.40 1.62
C ARG A 97 21.71 22.54 0.13
N LEU A 98 20.85 21.68 -0.43
CA LEU A 98 20.38 21.78 -1.81
C LEU A 98 19.81 23.16 -2.13
N ILE A 99 18.94 23.69 -1.26
CA ILE A 99 18.33 25.01 -1.39
C ILE A 99 19.39 26.11 -1.34
N SER A 100 20.33 26.03 -0.41
CA SER A 100 21.39 27.04 -0.24
C SER A 100 22.39 27.08 -1.40
N LEU A 101 22.51 25.99 -2.16
CA LEU A 101 23.50 25.85 -3.22
C LEU A 101 23.09 26.56 -4.52
N SER A 102 21.79 26.63 -4.82
CA SER A 102 21.27 27.29 -6.02
C SER A 102 19.79 27.63 -5.87
N GLU A 103 19.40 28.83 -6.33
CA GLU A 103 17.99 29.23 -6.43
C GLU A 103 17.20 28.25 -7.32
N SER A 104 17.82 27.73 -8.39
CA SER A 104 17.20 26.73 -9.26
C SER A 104 16.87 25.44 -8.52
N ASN A 105 17.69 25.02 -7.55
CA ASN A 105 17.38 23.84 -6.72
C ASN A 105 16.16 24.09 -5.84
N ALA A 106 16.05 25.29 -5.27
CA ALA A 106 14.91 25.67 -4.45
C ALA A 106 13.60 25.68 -5.27
N VAL A 107 13.64 26.25 -6.48
CA VAL A 107 12.50 26.24 -7.41
C VAL A 107 12.13 24.82 -7.82
N ASN A 108 13.11 23.98 -8.16
CA ASN A 108 12.87 22.59 -8.55
C ASN A 108 12.26 21.76 -7.40
N LEU A 109 12.75 21.91 -6.16
CA LEU A 109 12.16 21.25 -5.00
C LEU A 109 10.72 21.70 -4.77
N ALA A 110 10.45 23.01 -4.83
CA ALA A 110 9.10 23.54 -4.67
C ALA A 110 8.14 23.03 -5.76
N ARG A 111 8.63 22.87 -7.00
CA ARG A 111 7.86 22.28 -8.10
C ARG A 111 7.56 20.80 -7.86
N ILE A 112 8.58 20.01 -7.47
CA ILE A 112 8.42 18.59 -7.10
C ILE A 112 7.41 18.41 -5.97
N GLU A 113 7.45 19.26 -4.94
CA GLU A 113 6.52 19.22 -3.81
C GLU A 113 5.07 19.48 -4.24
N GLN A 114 4.87 20.26 -5.30
CA GLN A 114 3.55 20.61 -5.84
C GLN A 114 2.98 19.63 -6.87
N THR A 115 3.79 18.77 -7.51
CA THR A 115 3.29 17.80 -8.52
C THR A 115 2.18 16.88 -7.99
N MET A 116 1.33 16.31 -8.83
CA MET A 116 0.24 15.43 -8.40
C MET A 116 0.76 14.18 -7.70
N PHE A 117 1.70 13.47 -8.33
CA PHE A 117 2.32 12.24 -7.84
C PHE A 117 3.63 11.97 -8.60
N VAL A 118 4.30 10.86 -8.25
CA VAL A 118 5.50 10.38 -8.94
C VAL A 118 5.17 9.16 -9.81
N ILE A 119 5.76 9.12 -11.00
CA ILE A 119 5.88 7.95 -11.87
C ILE A 119 7.35 7.56 -11.91
N SER A 120 7.66 6.31 -11.61
CA SER A 120 9.03 5.80 -11.63
C SER A 120 9.16 4.72 -12.70
N LEU A 121 9.98 4.99 -13.70
CA LEU A 121 10.30 4.05 -14.77
C LEU A 121 11.53 3.25 -14.35
N THR A 122 11.31 1.97 -14.03
CA THR A 122 12.35 1.09 -13.51
C THR A 122 12.94 0.23 -14.62
N GLU A 123 14.20 -0.15 -14.49
CA GLU A 123 14.83 -1.11 -15.41
C GLU A 123 14.73 -2.56 -14.94
N GLU A 124 14.19 -2.79 -13.74
CA GLU A 124 14.05 -4.13 -13.18
C GLU A 124 12.94 -4.90 -13.91
N THR A 125 13.22 -6.17 -14.18
CA THR A 125 12.25 -7.16 -14.65
C THR A 125 12.24 -8.31 -13.66
N PHE A 126 11.07 -8.90 -13.42
CA PHE A 126 10.93 -10.00 -12.47
C PHE A 126 10.54 -11.30 -13.18
N ASN A 127 11.07 -11.53 -14.37
CA ASN A 127 10.73 -12.70 -15.17
C ASN A 127 11.29 -14.00 -14.56
N SER A 128 10.44 -15.01 -14.43
CA SER A 128 10.82 -16.44 -14.40
C SER A 128 10.40 -17.18 -15.70
N ALA A 129 10.35 -16.45 -16.82
CA ALA A 129 9.41 -16.69 -17.94
C ALA A 129 9.99 -17.33 -19.23
N ASP A 130 11.06 -18.13 -19.17
CA ASP A 130 11.58 -18.76 -20.39
C ASP A 130 10.63 -19.84 -20.98
N ASP A 131 9.77 -20.45 -20.16
CA ASP A 131 9.01 -21.65 -20.58
C ASP A 131 7.66 -21.36 -21.27
N MET A 132 7.02 -20.20 -21.01
CA MET A 132 5.72 -19.85 -21.60
C MET A 132 5.80 -19.20 -22.98
N ARG A 133 6.86 -18.40 -23.22
CA ARG A 133 7.10 -17.71 -24.50
C ARG A 133 7.22 -18.69 -25.67
N LEU A 134 8.02 -19.73 -25.47
CA LEU A 134 8.25 -20.78 -26.47
C LEU A 134 6.95 -21.52 -26.82
N ARG A 135 6.09 -21.74 -25.83
CA ARG A 135 4.80 -22.41 -26.01
C ARG A 135 3.81 -21.57 -26.82
N LEU A 136 3.66 -20.28 -26.53
CA LEU A 136 2.74 -19.38 -27.27
C LEU A 136 3.16 -19.15 -28.73
N ILE A 137 4.47 -19.01 -28.98
CA ILE A 137 5.03 -18.91 -30.34
C ILE A 137 4.79 -20.22 -31.11
N SER A 138 4.91 -21.38 -30.45
CA SER A 138 4.68 -22.68 -31.09
C SER A 138 3.22 -22.96 -31.45
N LEU A 139 2.27 -22.24 -30.83
CA LEU A 139 0.83 -22.46 -31.03
C LEU A 139 0.25 -21.75 -32.25
N SER A 140 0.88 -20.67 -32.74
CA SER A 140 0.44 -19.94 -33.94
C SER A 140 1.46 -18.90 -34.42
N GLU A 141 1.69 -18.82 -35.74
CA GLU A 141 2.49 -17.74 -36.35
C GLU A 141 1.88 -16.35 -36.10
N SER A 142 0.55 -16.25 -35.96
CA SER A 142 -0.13 -14.98 -35.64
C SER A 142 0.22 -14.49 -34.24
N ASN A 143 0.39 -15.41 -33.27
CA ASN A 143 0.83 -15.06 -31.92
C ASN A 143 2.26 -14.55 -31.92
N ALA A 144 3.15 -15.14 -32.73
CA ALA A 144 4.53 -14.68 -32.86
C ALA A 144 4.60 -13.25 -33.45
N VAL A 145 3.80 -12.94 -34.47
CA VAL A 145 3.71 -11.59 -35.06
C VAL A 145 3.10 -10.59 -34.08
N ASN A 146 2.07 -10.97 -33.32
CA ASN A 146 1.46 -10.11 -32.30
C ASN A 146 2.41 -9.86 -31.13
N LEU A 147 3.12 -10.89 -30.65
CA LEU A 147 4.15 -10.76 -29.61
C LEU A 147 5.31 -9.85 -30.05
N ALA A 148 5.77 -9.98 -31.30
CA ALA A 148 6.81 -9.10 -31.84
C ALA A 148 6.35 -7.63 -31.96
N ARG A 149 5.06 -7.38 -32.21
CA ARG A 149 4.47 -6.02 -32.20
C ARG A 149 4.31 -5.48 -30.77
N ILE A 150 3.93 -6.33 -29.83
CA ILE A 150 3.81 -5.99 -28.40
C ILE A 150 5.19 -5.69 -27.79
N GLU A 151 6.25 -6.40 -28.21
CA GLU A 151 7.63 -6.18 -27.75
C GLU A 151 8.26 -4.86 -28.25
N GLN A 152 7.65 -4.22 -29.25
CA GLN A 152 8.06 -2.90 -29.73
C GLN A 152 7.41 -1.75 -28.95
N THR A 153 6.48 -2.04 -28.04
CA THR A 153 5.87 -1.05 -27.17
C THR A 153 6.55 -1.05 -25.80
N MET A 154 6.62 0.13 -25.18
CA MET A 154 7.32 0.37 -23.91
C MET A 154 6.73 -0.38 -22.70
N PHE A 155 5.63 -1.12 -22.88
CA PHE A 155 4.90 -1.84 -21.85
C PHE A 155 4.48 -3.23 -22.34
N VAL A 156 5.22 -4.26 -21.93
CA VAL A 156 4.81 -5.65 -22.17
C VAL A 156 3.62 -5.97 -21.27
N ILE A 157 2.40 -5.91 -21.79
CA ILE A 157 1.20 -6.42 -21.11
C ILE A 157 1.27 -7.95 -21.13
N SER A 158 1.65 -8.56 -20.01
CA SER A 158 1.53 -10.00 -19.83
C SER A 158 0.05 -10.36 -19.62
N LEU A 159 -0.56 -10.99 -20.64
CA LEU A 159 -1.85 -11.65 -20.53
C LEU A 159 -1.63 -13.11 -20.09
N THR A 160 -2.00 -13.46 -18.86
CA THR A 160 -2.15 -14.87 -18.45
C THR A 160 -3.35 -15.04 -17.53
N GLU A 161 -4.17 -16.06 -17.77
CA GLU A 161 -5.04 -16.67 -16.76
C GLU A 161 -4.27 -17.85 -16.12
N GLU A 162 -3.99 -17.73 -14.81
CA GLU A 162 -3.42 -18.70 -13.83
C GLU A 162 -2.01 -19.30 -14.12
N THR A 163 -0.99 -19.33 -13.25
CA THR A 163 -0.77 -19.07 -11.80
C THR A 163 0.57 -18.33 -11.61
N PHE A 164 0.67 -17.54 -10.54
CA PHE A 164 1.71 -16.54 -10.27
C PHE A 164 3.04 -17.13 -9.77
N ASN A 165 4.15 -16.80 -10.43
CA ASN A 165 5.49 -16.92 -9.85
C ASN A 165 6.18 -15.53 -9.94
N SER A 166 6.46 -14.88 -8.79
CA SER A 166 7.13 -13.56 -8.51
C SER A 166 6.31 -12.33 -8.05
N ALA A 167 5.05 -12.46 -7.60
CA ALA A 167 4.35 -11.34 -6.93
C ALA A 167 5.14 -10.79 -5.72
N ASP A 168 5.87 -11.68 -5.06
CA ASP A 168 6.78 -11.44 -3.95
C ASP A 168 7.88 -10.43 -4.28
N ASP A 169 8.42 -10.49 -5.50
CA ASP A 169 9.47 -9.56 -5.94
C ASP A 169 8.91 -8.15 -6.14
N VAL A 170 7.70 -8.04 -6.70
CA VAL A 170 7.00 -6.75 -6.84
C VAL A 170 6.63 -6.16 -5.48
N ILE A 171 6.18 -6.99 -4.54
CA ILE A 171 5.89 -6.56 -3.15
C ILE A 171 7.19 -6.10 -2.48
N SER A 172 8.25 -6.90 -2.60
CA SER A 172 9.56 -6.57 -2.03
C SER A 172 10.12 -5.27 -2.62
N TYR A 173 9.97 -5.05 -3.92
CA TYR A 173 10.31 -3.78 -4.57
C TYR A 173 9.42 -2.63 -4.09
N GLY A 174 8.12 -2.85 -3.92
CA GLY A 174 7.20 -1.86 -3.35
C GLY A 174 7.57 -1.45 -1.93
N LEU A 175 8.10 -2.37 -1.12
CA LEU A 175 8.61 -2.07 0.22
C LEU A 175 9.95 -1.32 0.18
N VAL A 176 10.86 -1.75 -0.68
CA VAL A 176 12.23 -1.26 -0.76
C VAL A 176 12.75 -1.38 -2.20
N GLY A 177 12.41 -0.38 -3.03
CA GLY A 177 12.76 -0.36 -4.45
C GLY A 177 14.22 0.01 -4.72
N CYS A 178 14.44 0.97 -5.62
CA CYS A 178 15.76 1.58 -5.84
C CYS A 178 15.78 3.00 -5.28
N ALA A 179 16.86 3.39 -4.60
CA ALA A 179 16.95 4.72 -3.98
C ALA A 179 16.86 5.86 -5.01
N ASP A 180 17.22 5.62 -6.27
CA ASP A 180 17.17 6.59 -7.37
C ASP A 180 15.87 6.54 -8.20
N ALA A 181 14.90 5.72 -7.79
CA ALA A 181 13.63 5.51 -8.47
C ALA A 181 12.42 5.75 -7.55
N GLN A 182 12.60 6.54 -6.49
CA GLN A 182 11.49 6.90 -5.59
C GLN A 182 11.77 8.24 -4.91
N TRP A 183 10.77 9.11 -4.89
CA TRP A 183 10.78 10.32 -4.08
C TRP A 183 9.89 10.07 -2.85
N VAL A 184 10.47 9.51 -1.78
CA VAL A 184 9.67 8.93 -0.67
C VAL A 184 8.88 9.94 0.15
N ASP A 185 9.19 11.24 0.00
CA ASP A 185 8.41 12.31 0.61
C ASP A 185 7.07 12.54 -0.09
N LYS A 186 6.91 12.09 -1.34
CA LYS A 186 5.67 12.31 -2.09
C LYS A 186 4.57 11.38 -1.56
N SER A 187 3.35 11.88 -1.49
CA SER A 187 2.18 11.10 -1.06
C SER A 187 2.03 9.79 -1.83
N MET A 188 2.28 9.82 -3.15
CA MET A 188 2.09 8.68 -4.06
C MET A 188 3.28 8.55 -5.03
N ASN A 189 3.80 7.34 -5.16
CA ASN A 189 4.75 6.93 -6.20
C ASN A 189 4.23 5.68 -6.90
N PHE A 190 3.96 5.79 -8.19
CA PHE A 190 3.62 4.65 -9.06
C PHE A 190 4.87 4.22 -9.79
N PHE A 191 5.25 2.95 -9.66
CA PHE A 191 6.42 2.43 -10.35
C PHE A 191 6.00 1.40 -11.39
N PHE A 192 6.72 1.39 -12.51
CA PHE A 192 6.46 0.55 -13.66
C PHE A 192 7.74 -0.20 -14.03
N HIS A 193 7.62 -1.51 -14.19
CA HIS A 193 8.68 -2.42 -14.63
C HIS A 193 8.63 -2.61 -16.13
N LYS A 194 9.78 -2.95 -16.74
CA LYS A 194 9.86 -3.20 -18.20
C LYS A 194 8.99 -4.40 -18.64
N ASP A 195 8.69 -5.32 -17.72
CA ASP A 195 7.80 -6.46 -17.94
C ASP A 195 6.30 -6.11 -17.78
N GLY A 196 5.97 -4.81 -17.65
CA GLY A 196 4.61 -4.28 -17.55
C GLY A 196 3.96 -4.42 -16.18
N ARG A 197 4.67 -4.98 -15.20
CA ARG A 197 4.19 -4.98 -13.81
C ARG A 197 4.28 -3.57 -13.24
N MET A 198 3.35 -3.25 -12.36
CA MET A 198 3.34 -1.98 -11.66
C MET A 198 3.06 -2.17 -10.18
N GLY A 199 3.39 -1.17 -9.40
CA GLY A 199 2.96 -1.07 -8.02
C GLY A 199 2.84 0.36 -7.57
N THR A 200 2.44 0.53 -6.32
CA THR A 200 2.21 1.83 -5.71
C THR A 200 2.87 1.86 -4.34
N GLN A 201 3.66 2.90 -4.10
CA GLN A 201 4.15 3.25 -2.78
C GLN A 201 3.45 4.52 -2.33
N ALA A 202 3.20 4.64 -1.03
CA ALA A 202 2.55 5.81 -0.49
C ALA A 202 3.16 6.24 0.85
N GLU A 203 3.24 7.55 1.04
CA GLU A 203 3.69 8.13 2.30
C GLU A 203 2.53 8.10 3.31
N HIS A 204 2.69 7.26 4.33
CA HIS A 204 1.58 6.85 5.21
C HIS A 204 1.15 7.93 6.21
N SER A 205 1.92 9.02 6.38
CA SER A 205 1.52 10.13 7.26
C SER A 205 0.34 10.93 6.69
N ASN A 206 0.14 10.89 5.37
CA ASN A 206 -0.90 11.63 4.66
C ASN A 206 -2.26 10.91 4.55
N VAL A 207 -2.21 9.58 4.38
CA VAL A 207 -3.35 8.77 3.92
C VAL A 207 -3.25 7.32 4.45
N ASP A 208 -4.40 6.71 4.71
CA ASP A 208 -4.55 5.29 5.01
C ASP A 208 -4.80 4.48 3.73
N ALA A 209 -4.33 3.23 3.71
CA ALA A 209 -4.33 2.38 2.52
C ALA A 209 -5.69 2.26 1.81
N ILE A 210 -6.81 2.32 2.54
CA ILE A 210 -8.16 2.20 1.96
C ILE A 210 -8.47 3.25 0.90
N VAL A 211 -7.93 4.47 1.02
CA VAL A 211 -8.16 5.55 0.05
C VAL A 211 -7.37 5.29 -1.24
N ILE A 212 -6.15 4.76 -1.09
CA ILE A 212 -5.29 4.38 -2.22
C ILE A 212 -5.92 3.20 -2.96
N LEU A 213 -6.37 2.18 -2.23
CA LEU A 213 -7.03 1.00 -2.82
C LEU A 213 -8.30 1.38 -3.60
N ASP A 214 -9.10 2.30 -3.07
CA ASP A 214 -10.30 2.81 -3.75
C ASP A 214 -9.94 3.52 -5.08
N ALA A 215 -8.92 4.39 -5.07
CA ALA A 215 -8.44 5.06 -6.27
C ALA A 215 -7.85 4.06 -7.29
N SER A 216 -7.08 3.07 -6.83
CA SER A 216 -6.48 2.03 -7.68
C SER A 216 -7.54 1.10 -8.29
N ASP A 217 -8.59 0.75 -7.54
CA ASP A 217 -9.72 -0.05 -8.04
C ASP A 217 -10.50 0.70 -9.12
N LEU A 218 -10.76 2.00 -8.92
CA LEU A 218 -11.36 2.86 -9.93
C LEU A 218 -10.48 2.92 -11.20
N SER A 219 -9.18 3.19 -11.05
CA SER A 219 -8.23 3.23 -12.17
C SER A 219 -8.23 1.91 -12.95
N SER A 220 -8.18 0.78 -12.24
CA SER A 220 -8.22 -0.56 -12.83
C SER A 220 -9.52 -0.84 -13.58
N LYS A 221 -10.67 -0.41 -13.03
CA LYS A 221 -11.98 -0.54 -13.70
C LYS A 221 -12.08 0.29 -14.96
N VAL A 222 -11.43 1.45 -15.01
CA VAL A 222 -11.41 2.32 -16.19
C VAL A 222 -10.48 1.75 -17.26
N SER A 223 -9.26 1.34 -16.88
CA SER A 223 -8.24 0.87 -17.82
C SER A 223 -8.56 -0.47 -18.49
N ARG A 224 -9.39 -1.31 -17.86
CA ARG A 224 -9.79 -2.63 -18.39
C ARG A 224 -10.96 -2.60 -19.37
N LYS A 225 -11.57 -1.45 -19.63
CA LYS A 225 -12.77 -1.37 -20.50
C LYS A 225 -12.43 -1.65 -21.96
N ASP A 226 -11.36 -1.03 -22.45
CA ASP A 226 -10.96 -1.07 -23.84
C ASP A 226 -9.45 -1.31 -23.93
N ILE A 227 -9.03 -2.13 -24.89
CA ILE A 227 -7.62 -2.27 -25.22
C ILE A 227 -7.24 -1.07 -26.09
N TRP A 228 -6.61 -0.08 -25.49
CA TRP A 228 -6.09 1.09 -26.19
C TRP A 228 -5.04 0.69 -27.22
N GLN A 229 -5.14 1.30 -28.42
CA GLN A 229 -4.18 1.14 -29.51
C GLN A 229 -3.44 2.47 -29.69
N PRO A 230 -2.10 2.51 -29.57
CA PRO A 230 -1.35 3.74 -29.71
C PRO A 230 -1.44 4.32 -31.12
N GLU A 231 -1.68 5.62 -31.19
CA GLU A 231 -1.61 6.41 -32.42
C GLU A 231 -0.47 7.44 -32.34
N GLU A 232 -0.04 7.93 -33.51
CA GLU A 232 0.90 9.03 -33.58
C GLU A 232 0.20 10.33 -33.17
N ALA A 233 0.81 11.08 -32.24
CA ALA A 233 0.28 12.33 -31.75
C ALA A 233 1.41 13.32 -31.51
N ASP A 234 1.20 14.58 -31.90
CA ASP A 234 2.11 15.66 -31.55
C ASP A 234 2.11 15.88 -30.03
N TYR A 235 3.30 15.98 -29.44
CA TYR A 235 3.45 16.12 -27.99
C TYR A 235 4.46 17.21 -27.62
N ALA A 236 4.17 17.90 -26.51
CA ALA A 236 5.14 18.81 -25.89
C ALA A 236 6.24 17.99 -25.21
N LYS A 237 7.51 18.39 -25.40
CA LYS A 237 8.63 17.69 -24.76
C LYS A 237 8.57 17.86 -23.23
N PRO A 238 8.74 16.78 -22.45
CA PRO A 238 8.83 16.86 -20.99
C PRO A 238 10.00 17.74 -20.53
N THR A 239 9.84 18.38 -19.37
CA THR A 239 10.87 19.27 -18.82
C THR A 239 11.80 18.49 -17.90
N LYS A 240 13.10 18.45 -18.21
CA LYS A 240 14.11 17.89 -17.31
C LYS A 240 14.43 18.87 -16.17
N LEU A 241 14.45 18.39 -14.94
CA LEU A 241 14.93 19.18 -13.79
C LEU A 241 16.40 18.87 -13.53
N GLU A 242 17.23 19.90 -13.54
CA GLU A 242 18.66 19.80 -13.23
C GLU A 242 18.94 20.35 -11.84
N PHE A 243 19.80 19.66 -11.10
CA PHE A 243 20.18 20.05 -9.75
C PHE A 243 21.67 20.35 -9.70
N ALA A 244 22.02 21.50 -9.12
CA ALA A 244 23.38 21.76 -8.71
C ALA A 244 23.72 20.85 -7.52
N MET A 245 24.82 20.11 -7.61
CA MET A 245 25.28 19.17 -6.61
C MET A 245 26.71 19.53 -6.21
N ASP A 246 27.03 19.43 -4.92
CA ASP A 246 28.39 19.56 -4.41
C ASP A 246 28.90 18.23 -3.84
N ASN A 247 30.16 18.21 -3.40
CA ASN A 247 30.77 16.99 -2.86
C ASN A 247 30.09 16.49 -1.58
N SER A 248 29.50 17.38 -0.78
CA SER A 248 28.78 16.99 0.44
C SER A 248 27.48 16.26 0.09
N LEU A 249 26.73 16.79 -0.88
CA LEU A 249 25.50 16.19 -1.38
C LEU A 249 25.80 14.86 -2.09
N ALA A 250 26.85 14.80 -2.91
CA ALA A 250 27.27 13.56 -3.56
C ALA A 250 27.64 12.47 -2.53
N ALA A 251 28.39 12.81 -1.48
CA ALA A 251 28.71 11.86 -0.42
C ALA A 251 27.46 11.38 0.35
N ALA A 252 26.48 12.26 0.55
CA ALA A 252 25.21 11.90 1.17
C ALA A 252 24.33 11.02 0.26
N VAL A 253 24.36 11.23 -1.06
CA VAL A 253 23.74 10.33 -2.04
C VAL A 253 24.35 8.92 -1.93
N ASP A 254 25.68 8.83 -1.94
CA ASP A 254 26.38 7.54 -1.80
C ASP A 254 26.06 6.85 -0.46
N GLU A 255 25.92 7.62 0.62
CA GLU A 255 25.46 7.10 1.92
C GLU A 255 24.04 6.54 1.83
N ALA A 256 23.12 7.31 1.22
CA ALA A 256 21.73 6.92 1.07
C ALA A 256 21.61 5.63 0.25
N GLU A 257 22.28 5.55 -0.89
CA GLU A 257 22.26 4.36 -1.75
C GLU A 257 22.80 3.13 -1.01
N ARG A 258 23.91 3.25 -0.27
CA ARG A 258 24.45 2.14 0.55
C ARG A 258 23.49 1.71 1.64
N ALA A 259 22.91 2.65 2.37
CA ALA A 259 21.96 2.36 3.44
C ALA A 259 20.70 1.69 2.89
N PHE A 260 20.20 2.16 1.75
CA PHE A 260 19.02 1.62 1.09
C PHE A 260 19.28 0.21 0.54
N ALA A 261 20.44 -0.03 -0.08
CA ALA A 261 20.86 -1.35 -0.53
C ALA A 261 20.97 -2.34 0.66
N GLN A 262 21.51 -1.91 1.80
CA GLN A 262 21.55 -2.72 3.01
C GLN A 262 20.14 -3.04 3.52
N LEU A 263 19.24 -2.06 3.55
CA LEU A 263 17.84 -2.25 3.94
C LEU A 263 17.15 -3.29 3.05
N ARG A 264 17.39 -3.24 1.74
CA ARG A 264 16.85 -4.21 0.76
C ARG A 264 17.22 -5.66 1.10
N THR A 265 18.41 -5.91 1.67
CA THR A 265 18.81 -7.27 2.08
C THR A 265 18.09 -7.79 3.33
N THR A 266 17.41 -6.92 4.07
CA THR A 266 16.76 -7.25 5.36
C THR A 266 15.23 -7.36 5.26
N LEU A 267 14.65 -6.93 4.15
CA LEU A 267 13.21 -6.95 3.91
C LEU A 267 12.87 -8.03 2.89
N ALA A 268 11.85 -8.82 3.20
CA ALA A 268 11.28 -9.79 2.28
C ALA A 268 9.74 -9.69 2.36
N GLY A 269 9.10 -9.63 1.19
CA GLY A 269 7.66 -9.76 1.05
C GLY A 269 7.32 -11.10 0.43
N MET A 270 6.37 -11.83 1.00
CA MET A 270 5.83 -13.06 0.44
C MET A 270 4.31 -12.96 0.37
N SER A 271 3.76 -13.24 -0.80
CA SER A 271 2.33 -13.33 -1.04
C SER A 271 1.90 -14.79 -0.97
N VAL A 272 0.89 -15.07 -0.15
CA VAL A 272 0.32 -16.42 -0.03
C VAL A 272 -1.14 -16.38 -0.46
N SER A 273 -1.47 -17.15 -1.50
CA SER A 273 -2.86 -17.41 -1.89
C SER A 273 -3.39 -18.62 -1.12
N PHE A 274 -4.56 -18.47 -0.50
CA PHE A 274 -5.24 -19.57 0.18
C PHE A 274 -6.52 -19.91 -0.59
N GLU A 275 -6.53 -21.08 -1.24
CA GLU A 275 -7.54 -21.42 -2.25
C GLU A 275 -8.60 -22.42 -1.77
N LEU A 276 -8.48 -22.94 -0.54
CA LEU A 276 -9.41 -23.95 -0.03
C LEU A 276 -10.82 -23.39 0.23
N PHE A 277 -10.91 -22.14 0.69
CA PHE A 277 -12.15 -21.43 0.91
C PHE A 277 -11.90 -19.93 1.04
N GLY A 278 -12.96 -19.13 0.89
CA GLY A 278 -12.91 -17.69 1.11
C GLY A 278 -14.18 -17.14 1.77
N ASN A 279 -14.53 -15.90 1.41
CA ASN A 279 -15.60 -15.14 2.03
C ASN A 279 -16.97 -15.84 2.03
N GLU A 280 -17.27 -16.67 1.04
CA GLU A 280 -18.54 -17.41 0.98
C GLU A 280 -18.70 -18.38 2.15
N ARG A 281 -17.62 -19.10 2.51
CA ARG A 281 -17.64 -20.04 3.63
C ARG A 281 -17.80 -19.31 4.96
N PHE A 282 -17.10 -18.19 5.15
CA PHE A 282 -17.22 -17.37 6.36
C PHE A 282 -18.65 -16.85 6.54
N LYS A 283 -19.25 -16.31 5.47
CA LYS A 283 -20.65 -15.84 5.47
C LYS A 283 -21.63 -16.97 5.81
N ALA A 284 -21.46 -18.16 5.21
CA ALA A 284 -22.31 -19.31 5.50
C ALA A 284 -22.24 -19.74 6.98
N SER A 285 -21.06 -19.64 7.58
CA SER A 285 -20.83 -19.91 9.01
C SER A 285 -21.22 -18.75 9.93
N LYS A 286 -21.71 -17.62 9.39
CA LYS A 286 -22.05 -16.38 10.13
C LYS A 286 -20.88 -15.82 10.96
N VAL A 287 -19.66 -15.96 10.45
CA VAL A 287 -18.46 -15.36 11.05
C VAL A 287 -17.81 -14.42 10.01
N TYR A 288 -17.20 -13.34 10.46
CA TYR A 288 -16.51 -12.42 9.56
C TYR A 288 -15.11 -12.92 9.23
N GLY A 289 -14.73 -12.82 7.96
CA GLY A 289 -13.45 -13.37 7.47
C GLY A 289 -12.25 -12.75 8.17
N ASP A 290 -12.23 -11.44 8.35
CA ASP A 290 -11.14 -10.70 9.01
C ASP A 290 -10.86 -11.23 10.43
N THR A 291 -11.91 -11.48 11.22
CA THR A 291 -11.79 -12.12 12.53
C THR A 291 -11.11 -13.49 12.47
N ILE A 292 -11.51 -14.34 11.53
CA ILE A 292 -10.89 -15.66 11.35
C ILE A 292 -9.42 -15.52 10.96
N ILE A 293 -9.08 -14.57 10.09
CA ILE A 293 -7.70 -14.30 9.70
C ILE A 293 -6.87 -13.83 10.90
N GLN A 294 -7.37 -12.91 11.74
CA GLN A 294 -6.66 -12.48 12.95
C GLN A 294 -6.39 -13.63 13.92
N MET A 295 -7.36 -14.52 14.11
CA MET A 295 -7.17 -15.73 14.94
C MET A 295 -6.14 -16.67 14.32
N ALA A 296 -6.20 -16.88 13.01
CA ALA A 296 -5.25 -17.71 12.27
C ALA A 296 -3.82 -17.14 12.35
N LEU A 297 -3.65 -15.82 12.28
CA LEU A 297 -2.35 -15.15 12.43
C LEU A 297 -1.76 -15.38 13.83
N GLN A 298 -2.56 -15.29 14.90
CA GLN A 298 -2.09 -15.58 16.26
C GLN A 298 -1.72 -17.06 16.44
N LEU A 299 -2.52 -17.97 15.88
CA LEU A 299 -2.22 -19.40 15.90
C LEU A 299 -0.94 -19.72 15.13
N ALA A 300 -0.77 -19.15 13.94
CA ALA A 300 0.43 -19.31 13.12
C ALA A 300 1.66 -18.78 13.87
N PHE A 301 1.58 -17.57 14.45
CA PHE A 301 2.67 -16.99 15.23
C PHE A 301 3.06 -17.86 16.43
N TYR A 302 2.08 -18.40 17.16
CA TYR A 302 2.34 -19.30 18.29
C TYR A 302 3.00 -20.61 17.85
N ARG A 303 2.53 -21.23 16.77
CA ARG A 303 3.14 -22.46 16.22
C ARG A 303 4.58 -22.24 15.76
N THR A 304 4.87 -21.08 15.19
CA THR A 304 6.22 -20.76 14.70
C THR A 304 7.18 -20.37 15.81
N HIS A 305 6.71 -19.66 16.84
CA HIS A 305 7.58 -19.02 17.84
C HIS A 305 7.43 -19.54 19.27
N GLY A 306 6.48 -20.42 19.56
CA GLY A 306 6.20 -20.96 20.89
C GLY A 306 5.68 -19.93 21.90
N LYS A 307 5.29 -18.75 21.43
CA LYS A 307 4.77 -17.65 22.27
C LYS A 307 3.78 -16.80 21.49
N LEU A 308 2.89 -16.14 22.20
CA LEU A 308 1.99 -15.13 21.64
C LEU A 308 2.69 -13.78 21.56
N ALA A 309 2.22 -12.89 20.68
CA ALA A 309 2.74 -11.53 20.55
C ALA A 309 1.62 -10.49 20.52
N PRO A 310 1.86 -9.28 21.06
CA PRO A 310 0.97 -8.16 20.85
C PRO A 310 0.72 -7.96 19.35
N ALA A 311 -0.56 -7.95 18.96
CA ALA A 311 -0.98 -7.63 17.60
C ALA A 311 -1.52 -6.20 17.53
N TYR A 312 -1.14 -5.52 16.46
CA TYR A 312 -1.76 -4.28 16.02
C TYR A 312 -2.60 -4.60 14.79
N GLU A 313 -3.87 -4.26 14.85
CA GLU A 313 -4.78 -4.33 13.72
C GLU A 313 -5.45 -2.96 13.55
N THR A 314 -5.55 -2.51 12.30
CA THR A 314 -6.10 -1.20 11.98
C THR A 314 -7.63 -1.24 11.99
N ALA A 315 -8.28 -0.48 12.88
CA ALA A 315 -9.70 -0.17 12.80
C ALA A 315 -9.90 1.25 12.26
N SER A 316 -10.71 1.40 11.22
CA SER A 316 -11.01 2.72 10.63
C SER A 316 -11.94 3.53 11.54
N THR A 317 -11.55 4.76 11.85
CA THR A 317 -12.37 5.75 12.58
C THR A 317 -12.96 6.82 11.66
N ARG A 318 -12.96 6.60 10.34
CA ARG A 318 -13.42 7.54 9.30
C ARG A 318 -14.87 8.03 9.42
N GLN A 319 -15.67 7.46 10.33
CA GLN A 319 -17.00 7.96 10.69
C GLN A 319 -16.94 9.30 11.43
N PHE A 320 -15.84 9.59 12.13
CA PHE A 320 -15.62 10.84 12.85
C PHE A 320 -14.95 11.90 11.97
N PHE A 321 -15.09 13.17 12.35
CA PHE A 321 -14.42 14.27 11.67
C PHE A 321 -12.90 14.05 11.68
N HIS A 322 -12.32 14.00 10.47
CA HIS A 322 -10.88 13.73 10.24
C HIS A 322 -10.39 12.38 10.80
N GLY A 323 -11.30 11.43 11.08
CA GLY A 323 -10.94 10.11 11.57
C GLY A 323 -9.97 9.38 10.65
N ARG A 324 -8.99 8.72 11.27
CA ARG A 324 -8.02 7.82 10.64
C ARG A 324 -8.22 6.42 11.16
N THR A 325 -7.45 6.05 12.18
CA THR A 325 -7.37 4.68 12.68
C THR A 325 -7.38 4.63 14.20
N GLU A 326 -7.76 3.49 14.75
CA GLU A 326 -7.50 3.04 16.11
C GLU A 326 -6.87 1.63 16.05
N THR A 327 -6.21 1.22 17.12
CA THR A 327 -5.60 -0.09 17.30
C THR A 327 -6.60 -1.08 17.87
N VAL A 328 -6.86 -2.14 17.12
CA VAL A 328 -7.44 -3.38 17.65
C VAL A 328 -6.30 -4.24 18.17
N ARG A 329 -6.40 -4.66 19.43
CA ARG A 329 -5.41 -5.52 20.08
C ARG A 329 -5.88 -6.96 20.02
N SER A 330 -5.71 -7.60 18.87
CA SER A 330 -6.34 -8.89 18.55
C SER A 330 -5.84 -10.05 19.43
N CYS A 331 -4.64 -9.95 20.01
CA CYS A 331 -4.12 -10.91 21.00
C CYS A 331 -4.80 -10.72 22.38
N THR A 332 -6.05 -11.17 22.49
CA THR A 332 -6.83 -11.13 23.73
C THR A 332 -6.58 -12.36 24.61
N ALA A 333 -6.93 -12.30 25.90
CA ALA A 333 -6.80 -13.44 26.81
C ALA A 333 -7.65 -14.67 26.38
N PRO A 334 -8.90 -14.52 25.88
CA PRO A 334 -9.63 -15.65 25.30
C PRO A 334 -8.95 -16.27 24.09
N LEU A 335 -8.44 -15.46 23.16
CA LEU A 335 -7.74 -15.97 21.98
C LEU A 335 -6.44 -16.69 22.36
N ALA A 336 -5.68 -16.12 23.30
CA ALA A 336 -4.48 -16.73 23.84
C ALA A 336 -4.74 -18.14 24.39
N LYS A 337 -5.85 -18.31 25.10
CA LYS A 337 -6.27 -19.60 25.66
C LYS A 337 -6.67 -20.59 24.58
N LEU A 338 -7.43 -20.13 23.58
CA LEU A 338 -7.81 -20.96 22.44
C LEU A 338 -6.57 -21.48 21.69
N VAL A 339 -5.60 -20.60 21.40
CA VAL A 339 -4.38 -20.97 20.68
C VAL A 339 -3.60 -22.06 21.43
N ARG A 340 -3.45 -21.92 22.75
CA ARG A 340 -2.82 -22.95 23.58
C ARG A 340 -3.60 -24.26 23.57
N LEU A 341 -4.92 -24.20 23.70
CA LEU A 341 -5.77 -25.41 23.65
C LEU A 341 -5.62 -26.16 22.32
N ILE A 342 -5.57 -25.44 21.20
CA ILE A 342 -5.41 -26.02 19.86
C ILE A 342 -4.02 -26.67 19.67
N VAL A 343 -2.97 -26.09 20.26
CA VAL A 343 -1.58 -26.49 19.98
C VAL A 343 -1.03 -27.45 21.03
N ASP A 344 -1.32 -27.21 22.32
CA ASP A 344 -0.66 -27.86 23.45
C ASP A 344 -1.48 -29.04 24.04
N ASP A 345 -2.81 -28.94 24.06
CA ASP A 345 -3.70 -29.88 24.79
C ASP A 345 -4.37 -30.97 23.91
N HIS A 346 -3.87 -31.20 22.69
CA HIS A 346 -4.30 -32.28 21.79
C HIS A 346 -5.83 -32.55 21.74
N ALA A 347 -6.71 -31.54 21.62
CA ALA A 347 -8.15 -31.66 21.34
C ALA A 347 -9.05 -32.57 22.23
N GLU A 348 -8.51 -33.50 23.03
CA GLU A 348 -9.25 -34.40 23.93
C GLU A 348 -9.75 -33.66 25.19
N ALA A 349 -9.16 -32.51 25.52
CA ALA A 349 -9.55 -31.67 26.66
C ALA A 349 -10.81 -30.81 26.43
N CYS A 350 -11.45 -30.88 25.26
CA CYS A 350 -12.61 -30.05 24.91
C CYS A 350 -13.96 -30.50 25.52
N HIS A 351 -13.98 -31.50 26.41
CA HIS A 351 -15.23 -32.03 26.97
C HIS A 351 -15.82 -31.20 28.12
N ASP A 352 -15.06 -30.31 28.78
CA ASP A 352 -15.46 -29.73 30.08
C ASP A 352 -15.64 -28.19 30.11
N GLY A 353 -16.30 -27.63 29.10
CA GLY A 353 -17.05 -26.37 29.27
C GLY A 353 -16.41 -25.08 28.74
N TRP A 354 -16.54 -24.83 27.43
CA TRP A 354 -16.23 -23.52 26.83
C TRP A 354 -17.48 -22.78 26.39
N GLY A 355 -17.60 -21.52 26.81
CA GLY A 355 -18.58 -20.57 26.29
C GLY A 355 -17.91 -19.33 25.72
N ALA A 356 -18.30 -18.95 24.50
CA ALA A 356 -18.03 -17.70 23.79
C ALA A 356 -16.56 -17.21 23.69
N ILE A 357 -16.02 -17.13 22.47
CA ILE A 357 -14.79 -16.41 22.10
C ILE A 357 -15.22 -15.04 21.55
N PRO A 358 -15.17 -13.96 22.34
CA PRO A 358 -15.37 -12.61 21.83
C PRO A 358 -14.16 -12.20 21.00
N THR A 359 -14.42 -11.81 19.76
CA THR A 359 -13.43 -11.27 18.82
C THR A 359 -14.02 -10.02 18.19
N GLY A 360 -13.26 -8.93 18.14
CA GLY A 360 -13.74 -7.66 17.56
C GLY A 360 -13.42 -6.42 18.39
N ASN A 361 -13.85 -5.30 17.86
CA ASN A 361 -13.45 -3.96 18.27
C ASN A 361 -14.21 -3.53 19.52
N VAL A 362 -13.56 -3.59 20.68
CA VAL A 362 -14.16 -3.15 21.94
C VAL A 362 -13.25 -2.13 22.63
N ILE A 363 -13.79 -0.93 22.84
CA ILE A 363 -13.34 -0.06 23.92
C ILE A 363 -13.97 -0.63 25.19
N ALA A 364 -13.16 -1.23 26.06
CA ALA A 364 -13.64 -1.68 27.36
C ALA A 364 -13.81 -0.45 28.28
N ASP A 365 -15.05 -0.16 28.67
CA ASP A 365 -15.33 0.83 29.71
C ASP A 365 -14.83 0.30 31.06
N ALA A 366 -13.97 1.07 31.74
CA ALA A 366 -13.33 0.68 32.98
C ALA A 366 -14.32 0.50 34.17
N ASN A 367 -15.57 0.96 34.04
CA ASN A 367 -16.55 0.97 35.12
C ASN A 367 -17.45 -0.29 35.19
N TYR A 368 -17.36 -1.22 34.24
CA TYR A 368 -18.31 -2.34 34.11
C TYR A 368 -17.66 -3.74 34.02
N LEU A 369 -16.57 -3.97 34.76
CA LEU A 369 -15.97 -5.30 34.93
C LEU A 369 -16.51 -5.97 36.21
N GLY A 370 -17.80 -6.36 36.21
CA GLY A 370 -18.51 -6.69 37.45
C GLY A 370 -18.91 -8.14 37.66
N SER A 371 -19.36 -8.89 36.65
CA SER A 371 -19.79 -10.29 36.86
C SER A 371 -19.95 -11.12 35.57
N THR A 372 -20.19 -12.43 35.74
CA THR A 372 -20.28 -13.50 34.71
C THR A 372 -21.45 -13.38 33.70
N GLY A 373 -21.94 -12.17 33.43
CA GLY A 373 -23.01 -11.87 32.47
C GLY A 373 -22.81 -10.57 31.64
N ASP A 374 -21.68 -9.88 31.76
CA ASP A 374 -21.50 -8.57 31.11
C ASP A 374 -21.13 -8.71 29.63
N MET A 375 -22.16 -8.85 28.78
CA MET A 375 -22.14 -8.35 27.40
C MET A 375 -23.21 -7.27 27.24
N ILE A 376 -22.94 -6.08 27.80
CA ILE A 376 -23.64 -4.85 27.42
C ILE A 376 -22.56 -3.79 27.22
N MET A 377 -22.29 -3.47 25.97
CA MET A 377 -21.29 -2.46 25.58
C MET A 377 -21.85 -1.04 25.51
N GLU A 378 -23.18 -0.86 25.59
CA GLU A 378 -23.84 0.43 25.54
C GLU A 378 -25.15 0.40 26.34
N ASN A 379 -25.32 1.32 27.30
CA ASN A 379 -26.48 1.36 28.20
C ASN A 379 -27.82 1.54 27.45
N ILE A 380 -27.79 2.24 26.31
CA ILE A 380 -28.97 2.51 25.47
C ILE A 380 -29.50 1.21 24.82
N LEU A 381 -28.64 0.21 24.69
CA LEU A 381 -28.95 -1.07 24.07
C LEU A 381 -29.35 -2.15 25.08
N ASP A 382 -29.39 -1.82 26.38
CA ASP A 382 -29.79 -2.72 27.44
C ASP A 382 -31.31 -2.97 27.43
N SER A 383 -31.72 -4.24 27.36
CA SER A 383 -33.13 -4.63 27.48
C SER A 383 -33.26 -6.02 28.08
N THR A 384 -34.38 -6.29 28.76
CA THR A 384 -34.71 -7.61 29.32
C THR A 384 -34.59 -8.71 28.26
N GLN A 385 -35.03 -8.41 27.02
CA GLN A 385 -35.02 -9.34 25.91
C GLN A 385 -33.59 -9.68 25.43
N ARG A 386 -32.66 -8.70 25.43
CA ARG A 386 -31.25 -8.96 25.12
C ARG A 386 -30.55 -9.70 26.24
N ARG A 387 -30.79 -9.34 27.50
CA ARG A 387 -30.24 -10.06 28.66
C ARG A 387 -30.65 -11.54 28.66
N GLU A 388 -31.92 -11.84 28.36
CA GLU A 388 -32.39 -13.21 28.20
C GLU A 388 -31.73 -13.94 27.01
N ALA A 389 -31.56 -13.27 25.87
CA ALA A 389 -30.89 -13.86 24.71
C ALA A 389 -29.42 -14.19 24.99
N PHE A 390 -28.69 -13.30 25.67
CA PHE A 390 -27.30 -13.54 26.08
C PHE A 390 -27.20 -14.63 27.15
N ASN A 391 -28.12 -14.68 28.11
CA ASN A 391 -28.17 -15.76 29.09
C ASN A 391 -28.44 -17.12 28.41
N LYS A 392 -29.34 -17.17 27.43
CA LYS A 392 -29.58 -18.39 26.63
C LYS A 392 -28.34 -18.79 25.84
N LEU A 393 -27.67 -17.84 25.18
CA LEU A 393 -26.42 -18.08 24.44
C LEU A 393 -25.32 -18.61 25.36
N ALA A 394 -25.11 -17.99 26.52
CA ALA A 394 -24.13 -18.41 27.51
C ALA A 394 -24.42 -19.80 28.09
N SER A 395 -25.71 -20.13 28.29
CA SER A 395 -26.14 -21.44 28.78
C SER A 395 -25.96 -22.53 27.73
N ALA A 396 -26.32 -22.25 26.47
CA ALA A 396 -26.13 -23.16 25.33
C ALA A 396 -24.64 -23.39 25.01
N ALA A 397 -23.80 -22.36 25.16
CA ALA A 397 -22.37 -22.51 24.96
C ALA A 397 -21.75 -23.47 26.00
N LYS A 398 -22.25 -23.45 27.25
CA LYS A 398 -21.77 -24.31 28.33
C LYS A 398 -22.24 -25.76 28.24
N SER A 399 -23.35 -26.06 27.56
CA SER A 399 -23.99 -27.38 27.65
C SER A 399 -23.35 -28.48 26.81
N ASP A 400 -22.72 -28.14 25.68
CA ASP A 400 -22.27 -29.14 24.68
C ASP A 400 -20.77 -29.05 24.32
N GLY A 401 -19.96 -28.31 25.08
CA GLY A 401 -18.53 -28.11 24.74
C GLY A 401 -18.31 -27.33 23.44
N VAL A 402 -19.35 -26.67 22.92
CA VAL A 402 -19.34 -25.95 21.65
C VAL A 402 -18.57 -24.65 21.79
N VAL A 403 -17.51 -24.50 21.00
CA VAL A 403 -16.84 -23.21 20.81
C VAL A 403 -17.80 -22.25 20.10
N VAL A 404 -18.36 -21.30 20.85
CA VAL A 404 -19.15 -20.21 20.27
C VAL A 404 -18.19 -19.10 19.89
N MET A 405 -18.06 -18.72 18.63
CA MET A 405 -17.39 -17.46 18.26
C MET A 405 -18.41 -16.33 18.30
N VAL A 406 -18.13 -15.30 19.11
CA VAL A 406 -18.94 -14.10 19.21
C VAL A 406 -18.15 -12.96 18.61
N GLN A 407 -18.71 -12.32 17.58
CA GLN A 407 -18.10 -11.16 16.99
C GLN A 407 -18.84 -9.90 17.40
N LEU A 408 -18.10 -8.93 17.92
CA LEU A 408 -18.64 -7.62 18.28
C LEU A 408 -18.40 -6.69 17.10
N SER A 409 -19.50 -6.18 16.51
CA SER A 409 -19.44 -5.28 15.37
C SER A 409 -18.65 -4.02 15.69
N HIS A 410 -18.02 -3.44 14.66
CA HIS A 410 -17.33 -2.16 14.71
C HIS A 410 -18.13 -1.13 15.52
N GLY A 411 -17.46 -0.33 16.37
CA GLY A 411 -18.08 0.85 16.97
C GLY A 411 -18.77 1.67 15.88
N GLY A 412 -20.10 1.73 15.94
CA GLY A 412 -20.96 2.36 14.93
C GLY A 412 -21.90 1.44 14.14
N ARG A 413 -21.99 0.13 14.44
CA ARG A 413 -23.09 -0.74 13.96
C ARG A 413 -23.60 -1.71 15.01
#